data_AF-A0A328UIG5-F1
#
_entry.id   AF-A0A328UIG5-F1
#
_cell.length_a   1.000
_cell.length_b   1.000
_cell.length_c   1.000
_cell.angle_alpha   90.00
_cell.angle_beta   90.00
_cell.angle_gamma   90.00
#
_symmetry.space_group_name_H-M   'P 1'
#
loop_
_entity.id
_entity.type
_entity.pdbx_description
1 polymer ?
#
loop_
_entity_poly.entity_id
_entity_poly.type
_entity_poly.pdbx_seq_one_letter_code
_entity_poly.pdbx_strand_id
1 'polypeptide(L)' 'MSEACKRVVQFAFEEVGFQKIYSYHHADNPASGKVMQKSGMQYLKTEYPDMDCEQLSGDYCCYEIINHNQRTKA' A
#
# COMPACT_ATOMS: atom_id res chain seq x y z
N MET A 1 12.95 -6.68 1.97
CA MET A 1 12.26 -7.57 2.92
C MET A 1 10.77 -7.33 2.78
N SER A 2 9.96 -8.37 2.52
CA SER A 2 8.52 -8.24 2.25
C SER A 2 7.64 -8.89 3.32
N GLU A 3 8.23 -9.71 4.17
CA GLU A 3 7.59 -10.51 5.22
C GLU A 3 6.89 -9.63 6.25
N ALA A 4 7.54 -8.53 6.66
CA ALA A 4 6.93 -7.55 7.56
C ALA A 4 5.70 -6.88 6.93
N CYS A 5 5.80 -6.43 5.67
CA CYS A 5 4.69 -5.79 4.97
C CYS A 5 3.51 -6.76 4.79
N LYS A 6 3.78 -8.01 4.40
CA LYS A 6 2.76 -9.08 4.34
C LYS A 6 2.05 -9.28 5.67
N ARG A 7 2.80 -9.35 6.78
CA ARG A 7 2.22 -9.57 8.11
C ARG A 7 1.37 -8.39 8.58
N VAL A 8 1.75 -7.17 8.22
CA VAL A 8 0.96 -5.95 8.50
C VAL A 8 -0.32 -5.94 7.69
N VAL A 9 -0.26 -6.25 6.39
CA VAL A 9 -1.46 -6.36 5.53
C VAL A 9 -2.41 -7.43 6.08
N GLN A 10 -1.89 -8.60 6.45
CA GLN A 10 -2.67 -9.67 7.07
C GLN A 10 -3.33 -9.21 8.37
N PHE A 11 -2.58 -8.58 9.26
CA PHE A 11 -3.11 -8.05 10.53
C PHE A 11 -4.23 -7.03 10.29
N ALA A 12 -4.03 -6.10 9.36
CA ALA A 12 -5.02 -5.09 9.01
C ALA A 12 -6.34 -5.69 8.50
N PHE A 13 -6.29 -6.81 7.77
CA PHE A 13 -7.47 -7.49 7.27
C PHE A 13 -8.12 -8.43 8.28
N GLU A 14 -7.33 -9.27 8.96
CA GLU A 14 -7.84 -10.35 9.80
C GLU A 14 -8.21 -9.87 11.21
N GLU A 15 -7.40 -9.00 11.80
CA GLU A 15 -7.56 -8.57 13.20
C GLU A 15 -8.28 -7.22 13.30
N VAL A 16 -7.90 -6.27 12.45
CA VAL A 16 -8.50 -4.91 12.48
C VAL A 16 -9.80 -4.85 11.67
N GLY A 17 -9.94 -5.67 10.62
CA GLY A 17 -11.14 -5.72 9.79
C GLY A 17 -11.21 -4.69 8.66
N PHE A 18 -10.07 -4.11 8.25
CA PHE A 18 -10.04 -3.19 7.11
C PHE A 18 -10.48 -3.87 5.81
N GLN A 19 -11.10 -3.09 4.93
CA GLN A 19 -11.57 -3.55 3.63
C GLN A 19 -10.61 -3.22 2.49
N LYS A 20 -9.86 -2.14 2.65
CA LYS A 20 -8.93 -1.66 1.64
C LYS A 20 -7.76 -0.95 2.32
N ILE A 21 -6.57 -1.15 1.78
CA ILE A 21 -5.34 -0.49 2.24
C ILE A 21 -4.74 0.21 1.03
N TYR A 22 -4.33 1.47 1.23
CA TYR A 22 -3.53 2.23 0.28
C TYR A 22 -2.12 2.42 0.82
N SER A 23 -1.14 2.48 -0.07
CA SER A 23 0.24 2.81 0.29
C SER A 23 0.94 3.52 -0.86
N TYR A 24 1.97 4.28 -0.52
CA TYR A 24 2.68 5.16 -1.43
C TYR A 24 4.19 4.97 -1.31
N HIS A 25 4.90 5.07 -2.43
CA HIS A 25 6.34 5.26 -2.40
C HIS A 25 6.76 6.31 -3.42
N HIS A 26 7.84 7.04 -3.12
CA HIS A 26 8.47 7.95 -4.07
C HIS A 26 8.93 7.17 -5.31
N ALA A 27 8.72 7.70 -6.51
CA ALA A 27 9.03 7.05 -7.78
C ALA A 27 10.52 6.67 -7.89
N ASP A 28 11.40 7.52 -7.37
CA ASP A 28 12.86 7.26 -7.29
C ASP A 28 13.26 6.13 -6.33
N ASN A 29 12.32 5.58 -5.55
CA ASN A 29 12.55 4.42 -4.69
C ASN A 29 11.78 3.17 -5.18
N PRO A 30 12.21 2.54 -6.28
CA PRO A 30 11.56 1.35 -6.84
C PRO A 30 11.66 0.11 -5.93
N ALA A 31 12.58 0.10 -4.95
CA ALA A 31 12.70 -1.00 -4.00
C ALA A 31 11.45 -1.13 -3.13
N SER A 32 10.84 -0.01 -2.73
CA SER A 32 9.57 0.03 -1.99
C SER A 32 8.42 -0.50 -2.84
N GLY A 33 8.34 -0.13 -4.12
CA GLY A 33 7.34 -0.68 -5.04
C GLY A 33 7.41 -2.21 -5.17
N LYS A 34 8.63 -2.77 -5.23
CA LYS A 34 8.83 -4.23 -5.23
C LYS A 34 8.32 -4.89 -3.95
N VAL A 35 8.44 -4.24 -2.80
CA VAL A 35 7.91 -4.76 -1.53
C VAL A 35 6.38 -4.77 -1.53
N MET A 36 5.76 -3.69 -2.02
CA MET A 36 4.29 -3.59 -2.13
C MET A 36 3.72 -4.66 -3.05
N GLN A 37 4.30 -4.81 -4.26
CA GLN A 37 3.91 -5.86 -5.21
C GLN A 37 4.07 -7.27 -4.63
N LYS A 38 5.21 -7.56 -3.98
CA LYS A 38 5.44 -8.85 -3.31
C LYS A 38 4.45 -9.12 -2.18
N SER A 39 3.86 -8.07 -1.59
CA SER A 39 2.88 -8.16 -0.51
C SER A 39 1.43 -8.24 -1.02
N GLY A 40 1.24 -8.35 -2.34
CA GLY A 40 -0.08 -8.51 -2.96
C GLY A 40 -0.78 -7.19 -3.30
N MET A 41 -0.11 -6.04 -3.13
CA MET A 41 -0.67 -4.75 -3.52
C MET A 41 -0.54 -4.51 -5.03
N GLN A 42 -1.54 -3.86 -5.60
CA GLN A 42 -1.65 -3.54 -7.01
C GLN A 42 -1.38 -2.05 -7.22
N TYR A 43 -0.63 -1.72 -8.27
CA TYR A 43 -0.39 -0.33 -8.65
C TYR A 43 -1.70 0.31 -9.11
N LEU A 44 -1.98 1.51 -8.62
CA LEU A 44 -3.18 2.28 -8.95
C LEU A 44 -2.87 3.45 -9.88
N LYS A 45 -1.93 4.31 -9.50
CA LYS A 45 -1.57 5.54 -10.22
C LYS A 45 -0.23 6.09 -9.75
N THR A 46 0.33 7.02 -10.52
CA THR A 46 1.42 7.89 -10.10
C THR A 46 0.88 9.32 -10.07
N GLU A 47 1.20 10.04 -9.01
CA GLU A 47 0.79 11.43 -8.84
C GLU A 47 1.89 12.25 -8.16
N TYR A 48 1.93 13.54 -8.45
CA TYR A 48 2.76 14.51 -7.75
C TYR A 48 1.88 15.19 -6.70
N PRO A 49 1.87 14.72 -5.44
CA PRO A 49 1.00 15.29 -4.41
C PRO A 49 1.44 16.71 -4.09
N ASP A 50 0.47 17.61 -3.96
CA ASP A 50 0.70 18.98 -3.50
C ASP A 50 1.00 18.95 -2.00
N MET A 51 2.28 18.93 -1.65
CA MET A 51 2.79 18.80 -0.29
C MET A 51 3.68 19.99 0.04
N ASP A 52 3.41 20.66 1.17
CA ASP A 52 4.19 21.79 1.70
C ASP A 52 5.53 21.34 2.34
N CYS A 53 6.21 20.37 1.74
CA CYS A 53 7.49 19.84 2.21
C CYS A 53 8.37 19.49 1.01
N GLU A 54 9.42 20.31 0.79
CA GLU A 54 10.37 20.09 -0.31
C GLU A 54 11.02 18.69 -0.24
N GLN A 55 11.25 18.16 0.96
CA GLN A 55 11.85 16.83 1.17
C GLN A 55 10.95 15.67 0.72
N LEU A 56 9.66 15.94 0.48
CA LEU A 56 8.67 14.99 -0.01
C LEU A 56 8.08 15.42 -1.36
N SER A 57 8.77 16.32 -2.07
CA SER A 57 8.44 16.70 -3.44
C SER A 57 8.84 15.60 -4.42
N GLY A 58 8.04 15.38 -5.46
CA GLY A 58 8.30 14.36 -6.47
C GLY A 58 7.07 13.51 -6.81
N ASP A 59 7.25 12.61 -7.77
CA ASP A 59 6.21 11.66 -8.16
C ASP A 59 6.11 10.53 -7.12
N TYR A 60 4.89 10.16 -6.75
CA TYR A 60 4.58 9.04 -5.86
C TYR A 60 3.72 8.01 -6.55
N CYS A 61 4.15 6.75 -6.50
CA CYS A 61 3.38 5.61 -6.94
C CYS A 61 2.43 5.16 -5.83
N CYS A 62 1.13 5.18 -6.10
CA CYS A 62 0.07 4.70 -5.24
C CYS A 62 -0.24 3.23 -5.54
N TYR A 63 -0.42 2.45 -4.48
CA TYR A 63 -0.82 1.05 -4.53
C TYR A 63 -2.05 0.82 -3.66
N GLU A 64 -2.85 -0.18 -4.03
CA GLU A 64 -3.99 -0.63 -3.25
C GLU A 64 -4.02 -2.15 -3.07
N ILE A 65 -4.65 -2.60 -1.98
CA ILE A 65 -5.06 -4.00 -1.82
C ILE A 65 -6.44 -4.04 -1.18
N ILE A 66 -7.32 -4.88 -1.71
CA ILE A 66 -8.71 -5.03 -1.27
C ILE A 66 -8.87 -6.40 -0.62
N ASN A 67 -9.52 -6.43 0.53
CA ASN A 67 -9.90 -7.67 1.19
C ASN A 67 -11.16 -8.23 0.52
N HIS A 68 -11.02 -9.34 -0.21
CA HIS A 68 -12.15 -10.03 -0.82
C HIS A 68 -12.84 -11.02 0.13
N ASN A 69 -12.28 -11.25 1.33
CA ASN A 69 -12.78 -12.22 2.30
C ASN A 69 -13.72 -11.57 3.33
N GLN A 70 -14.84 -11.01 2.86
CA GLN A 70 -15.98 -10.79 3.75
C GLN A 70 -16.93 -11.99 3.68
N ARG A 71 -16.78 -12.93 4.61
CA ARG A 71 -17.96 -13.63 5.10
C ARG A 71 -18.72 -12.62 5.96
N THR A 72 -19.89 -12.21 5.50
CA THR A 72 -20.89 -11.54 6.33
C THR A 72 -21.00 -12.33 7.63
N LYS A 73 -20.58 -11.74 8.77
CA LYS A 73 -20.97 -12.29 10.07
C LYS A 73 -22.49 -12.15 10.14
N ALA A 74 -23.19 -13.27 9.96
CA ALA A 74 -24.61 -13.41 10.23
C ALA A 74 -24.89 -13.29 11.73
#